data_AF-A0A7Z0NAN0-F1
#
_entry.id   AF-A0A7Z0NAN0-F1
#
_cell.length_a   1.000
_cell.length_b   1.000
_cell.length_c   1.000
_cell.angle_alpha   90.00
_cell.angle_beta   90.00
_cell.angle_gamma   90.00
#
_symmetry.space_group_name_H-M   'P 1'
#
loop_
_entity.id
_entity.type
_entity.pdbx_description
1 polymer ?
#
loop_
_entity_poly.entity_id
_entity_poly.type
_entity_poly.pdbx_seq_one_letter_code
_entity_poly.pdbx_strand_id
1 'polypeptide(L)'
;MNRPTAWPDGRKLGGENGYSDEWHEWAKECQVKYVARQMLSAPQEHRKAVHAQWVKAFPHATPERVKSVWDEVVSELKRNKQGNKTQQMGNNATKTQQKRNGER
;
A
#
# COMPACT_ATOMS: atom_id res chain seq x y z
N MET A 1 -20.63 24.55 -21.62
CA MET A 1 -19.31 24.76 -20.99
C MET A 1 -18.41 23.61 -21.40
N ASN A 2 -17.51 23.82 -22.36
CA ASN A 2 -16.60 22.78 -22.85
C ASN A 2 -15.51 22.53 -21.79
N ARG A 3 -15.42 21.29 -21.28
CA ARG A 3 -14.33 20.89 -20.39
C ARG A 3 -13.03 20.89 -21.21
N PRO A 4 -11.95 21.51 -20.73
CA PRO A 4 -10.66 21.43 -21.42
C PRO A 4 -10.24 19.97 -21.55
N THR A 5 -9.90 19.56 -22.77
CA THR A 5 -9.44 18.19 -23.12
C THR A 5 -7.91 18.08 -23.12
N ALA A 6 -7.22 19.14 -22.70
CA ALA A 6 -5.78 19.22 -22.58
C ALA A 6 -5.39 20.07 -21.36
N TRP A 7 -4.23 19.75 -20.78
CA TRP A 7 -3.54 20.59 -19.81
C TRP A 7 -3.07 21.90 -20.48
N PRO A 8 -2.78 22.97 -19.72
CA PRO A 8 -2.33 24.27 -20.25
C PRO A 8 -1.03 24.21 -21.08
N ASP A 9 -0.27 23.13 -20.94
CA ASP A 9 0.97 22.85 -21.67
C ASP A 9 0.75 22.05 -22.97
N GLY A 10 -0.51 21.79 -23.34
CA GLY A 10 -0.89 21.09 -24.57
C GLY A 10 -0.92 19.56 -24.45
N ARG A 11 -0.60 18.98 -23.29
CA ARG A 11 -0.74 17.53 -23.08
C ARG A 11 -2.22 17.15 -23.05
N LYS A 12 -2.60 16.07 -23.74
CA LYS A 12 -3.97 15.54 -23.63
C LYS A 12 -4.30 15.22 -22.17
N LEU A 13 -5.48 15.63 -21.71
CA LEU A 13 -5.98 15.30 -20.37
C LEU A 13 -6.37 13.81 -20.33
N GLY A 14 -5.37 12.96 -20.07
CA GLY A 14 -5.48 11.54 -19.73
C GLY A 14 -6.01 10.60 -20.82
N GLY A 15 -5.71 9.30 -20.65
CA GLY A 15 -6.39 8.19 -21.34
C GLY A 15 -7.87 8.11 -20.93
N GLU A 16 -8.56 7.01 -21.24
CA GLU A 16 -10.04 6.83 -21.19
C GLU A 16 -10.80 7.45 -19.99
N ASN A 17 -10.16 7.74 -18.85
CA ASN A 17 -10.76 8.34 -17.65
C ASN A 17 -10.09 9.62 -17.11
N GLY A 18 -9.23 10.30 -17.88
CA GLY A 18 -8.67 11.61 -17.50
C GLY A 18 -7.47 11.59 -16.54
N TYR A 19 -6.93 10.41 -16.21
CA TYR A 19 -5.66 10.26 -15.48
C TYR A 19 -4.50 9.99 -16.46
N SER A 20 -3.28 10.40 -16.09
CA SER A 20 -2.09 10.09 -16.89
C SER A 20 -1.78 8.59 -16.87
N ASP A 21 -1.12 8.09 -17.91
CA ASP A 21 -0.71 6.68 -17.96
C ASP A 21 0.21 6.31 -16.79
N GLU A 22 1.08 7.24 -16.38
CA GLU A 22 1.91 7.12 -15.17
C GLU A 22 1.09 6.85 -13.90
N TRP A 23 -0.07 7.53 -13.76
CA TRP A 23 -0.99 7.30 -12.63
C TRP A 23 -1.64 5.92 -12.69
N HIS A 24 -1.98 5.44 -13.89
CA HIS A 24 -2.53 4.10 -14.07
C HIS A 24 -1.49 3.02 -13.79
N GLU A 25 -0.23 3.22 -14.17
CA GLU A 25 0.87 2.31 -13.86
C GLU A 25 1.16 2.27 -12.37
N TRP A 26 1.21 3.44 -11.73
CA TRP A 26 1.35 3.55 -10.27
C TRP A 26 0.20 2.84 -9.54
N ALA A 27 -1.04 3.03 -9.98
CA ALA A 27 -2.21 2.37 -9.38
C ALA A 27 -2.12 0.83 -9.50
N LYS A 28 -1.69 0.32 -10.67
CA LYS A 28 -1.44 -1.12 -10.87
C LYS A 28 -0.36 -1.62 -9.93
N GLU A 29 0.73 -0.87 -9.75
CA GLU A 29 1.79 -1.23 -8.81
C GLU A 29 1.26 -1.30 -7.36
N CYS A 30 0.44 -0.32 -6.94
CA CYS A 30 -0.21 -0.35 -5.63
C CYS A 30 -1.11 -1.59 -5.45
N GLN A 31 -1.84 -2.00 -6.50
CA GLN A 31 -2.67 -3.20 -6.48
C GLN A 31 -1.83 -4.47 -6.33
N VAL A 32 -0.69 -4.57 -7.02
CA VAL A 32 0.26 -5.70 -6.86
C VAL A 32 0.82 -5.75 -5.43
N LYS A 33 1.26 -4.61 -4.88
CA LYS A 33 1.75 -4.53 -3.49
C LYS A 33 0.65 -4.91 -2.48
N TYR A 34 -0.59 -4.52 -2.74
CA TYR A 34 -1.73 -4.92 -1.92
C TYR A 34 -1.93 -6.44 -1.90
N VAL A 35 -1.90 -7.10 -3.06
CA VAL A 35 -2.01 -8.57 -3.14
C VAL A 35 -0.86 -9.25 -2.39
N ALA A 36 0.37 -8.76 -2.53
CA ALA A 36 1.51 -9.28 -1.79
C ALA A 36 1.32 -9.18 -0.25
N ARG A 37 0.77 -8.05 0.24
CA ARG A 37 0.44 -7.87 1.66
C ARG A 37 -0.63 -8.86 2.13
N GLN A 38 -1.68 -9.07 1.34
CA GLN A 38 -2.73 -10.05 1.64
C GLN A 38 -2.14 -11.47 1.72
N MET A 39 -1.28 -11.84 0.78
CA MET A 39 -0.59 -13.14 0.82
C MET A 39 0.32 -13.27 2.06
N LEU A 40 1.04 -12.20 2.45
CA LEU A 40 1.90 -12.22 3.64
C LEU A 40 1.12 -12.30 4.95
N SER A 41 -0.11 -11.79 4.99
CA SER A 41 -0.99 -11.91 6.15
C SER A 41 -1.58 -13.31 6.34
N ALA A 42 -1.60 -14.12 5.28
CA ALA A 42 -2.11 -15.49 5.31
C ALA A 42 -1.00 -16.53 5.60
N PRO A 43 -1.35 -17.67 6.22
CA PRO A 43 -0.45 -18.82 6.33
C PRO A 43 0.08 -19.27 4.96
N GLN A 44 1.30 -19.81 4.92
CA GLN A 44 1.99 -20.17 3.68
C GLN A 44 1.14 -21.05 2.74
N GLU A 45 0.40 -21.99 3.33
CA GLU A 45 -0.47 -22.93 2.62
C GLU A 45 -1.62 -22.24 1.88
N HIS A 46 -2.12 -21.13 2.42
CA HIS A 46 -3.25 -20.38 1.84
C HIS A 46 -2.83 -19.27 0.88
N ARG A 47 -1.54 -18.93 0.79
CA ARG A 47 -1.08 -17.82 -0.06
C ARG A 47 -1.46 -17.97 -1.53
N LYS A 48 -1.41 -19.19 -2.05
CA LYS A 48 -1.84 -19.50 -3.42
C LYS A 48 -3.33 -19.25 -3.62
N ALA A 49 -4.16 -19.62 -2.65
CA ALA A 49 -5.60 -19.37 -2.70
C ALA A 49 -5.93 -17.88 -2.62
N VAL A 50 -5.23 -17.14 -1.75
CA VAL A 50 -5.34 -15.68 -1.66
C VAL A 50 -4.96 -15.01 -2.98
N HIS A 51 -3.85 -15.42 -3.60
CA HIS A 51 -3.45 -14.92 -4.91
C HIS A 51 -4.54 -15.19 -5.96
N ALA A 52 -5.05 -16.42 -6.04
CA ALA A 52 -6.11 -16.79 -6.99
C ALA A 52 -7.41 -15.99 -6.80
N GLN A 53 -7.76 -15.63 -5.56
CA GLN A 53 -8.90 -14.75 -5.27
C GLN A 53 -8.70 -13.36 -5.87
N TRP A 54 -7.50 -12.78 -5.69
CA TRP A 54 -7.22 -11.42 -6.11
C TRP A 54 -6.90 -11.27 -7.60
N VAL A 55 -6.35 -12.30 -8.26
CA VAL A 55 -6.09 -12.27 -9.72
C VAL A 55 -7.38 -12.07 -10.52
N LYS A 56 -8.53 -12.54 -10.02
CA LYS A 56 -9.83 -12.28 -10.66
C LYS A 56 -10.21 -10.80 -10.68
N ALA A 57 -9.85 -10.07 -9.62
CA ALA A 57 -10.09 -8.63 -9.51
C ALA A 57 -8.96 -7.80 -10.16
N PHE A 58 -7.72 -8.30 -10.09
CA PHE A 58 -6.51 -7.64 -10.56
C PHE A 58 -5.73 -8.57 -11.51
N PRO A 59 -6.14 -8.66 -12.79
CA PRO A 59 -5.50 -9.58 -13.74
C PRO A 59 -4.02 -9.27 -14.02
N HIS A 60 -3.59 -8.03 -13.78
CA HIS A 60 -2.19 -7.60 -13.90
C HIS A 60 -1.31 -8.00 -12.70
N ALA A 61 -1.90 -8.50 -11.60
CA ALA A 61 -1.18 -8.98 -10.42
C ALA A 61 -0.68 -10.42 -10.62
N THR A 62 0.10 -10.64 -11.69
CA THR A 62 0.67 -11.95 -12.02
C THR A 62 1.62 -12.43 -10.93
N PRO A 63 1.88 -13.76 -10.82
CA PRO A 63 2.86 -14.27 -9.87
C PRO A 63 4.23 -13.60 -10.00
N GLU A 64 4.64 -13.25 -11.21
CA GLU A 64 5.90 -12.57 -11.50
C GLU A 64 5.94 -11.15 -10.93
N ARG A 65 4.87 -10.36 -11.14
CA ARG A 65 4.78 -9.01 -10.57
C ARG A 65 4.69 -9.03 -9.04
N VAL A 66 3.97 -10.01 -8.48
CA VAL A 66 3.91 -10.18 -7.02
C VAL A 66 5.29 -10.54 -6.47
N LYS A 67 6.04 -11.41 -7.16
CA LYS A 67 7.40 -11.77 -6.79
C LYS A 67 8.35 -10.56 -6.86
N SER A 68 8.21 -9.69 -7.86
CA SER A 68 9.10 -8.53 -8.02
C SER A 68 8.96 -7.51 -6.88
N VAL A 69 7.78 -7.36 -6.30
CA VAL A 69 7.54 -6.43 -5.17
C VAL A 69 7.59 -7.11 -3.80
N TRP A 70 7.84 -8.41 -3.76
CA TRP A 70 7.69 -9.21 -2.54
C TRP A 70 8.64 -8.75 -1.42
N ASP A 71 9.93 -8.64 -1.73
CA ASP A 71 10.95 -8.26 -0.75
C ASP A 71 10.78 -6.82 -0.27
N GLU A 72 10.37 -5.92 -1.16
CA GLU A 72 10.01 -4.54 -0.81
C GLU A 72 8.89 -4.53 0.22
N VAL A 73 7.79 -5.24 -0.05
CA VAL A 73 6.63 -5.32 0.84
C VAL A 73 6.99 -5.97 2.18
N VAL A 74 7.82 -7.02 2.18
CA VAL A 74 8.33 -7.65 3.41
C VAL A 74 9.13 -6.64 4.24
N SER A 75 10.00 -5.87 3.60
CA SER A 75 10.80 -4.82 4.25
C SER A 75 9.91 -3.72 4.84
N GLU A 76 8.92 -3.24 4.08
CA GLU A 76 7.94 -2.26 4.54
C GLU A 76 7.16 -2.75 5.77
N LEU A 77 6.65 -3.99 5.74
CA LEU A 77 5.90 -4.55 6.86
C LEU A 77 6.77 -4.69 8.12
N LYS A 78 8.04 -5.09 7.97
CA LYS A 78 9.00 -5.14 9.08
C LYS A 78 9.24 -3.75 9.67
N ARG A 79 9.51 -2.75 8.82
CA ARG A 79 9.71 -1.35 9.22
C ARG A 79 8.49 -0.80 9.96
N ASN A 80 7.29 -1.03 9.43
CA ASN A 80 6.05 -0.54 10.03
C ASN A 80 5.76 -1.21 11.38
N LYS A 81 6.07 -2.50 11.53
CA LYS A 81 5.96 -3.21 12.81
C LYS A 81 6.93 -2.67 13.86
N GLN A 82 8.14 -2.29 13.46
CA GLN A 82 9.14 -1.70 14.35
C GLN A 82 8.74 -0.27 14.76
N GLY A 83 8.30 0.55 13.80
CA GLY A 83 7.83 1.91 14.05
C GLY A 83 6.63 1.96 15.02
N ASN A 84 5.63 1.09 14.83
CA ASN A 84 4.47 1.01 15.72
C ASN A 84 4.84 0.60 17.15
N LYS A 85 5.79 -0.33 17.32
CA LYS A 85 6.27 -0.72 18.66
C LYS A 85 6.95 0.46 19.39
N THR A 86 7.78 1.21 18.68
CA THR A 86 8.47 2.39 19.24
C THR A 86 7.47 3.49 19.62
N GLN A 87 6.47 3.76 18.79
CA GLN A 87 5.42 4.74 19.09
C GLN A 87 4.54 4.32 20.29
N GLN A 88 4.20 3.03 20.39
CA GLN A 88 3.41 2.50 21.51
C GLN A 88 4.18 2.59 22.85
N MET A 89 5.49 2.30 22.85
CA MET A 89 6.34 2.45 24.03
C MET A 89 6.46 3.92 24.46
N GLY A 90 6.62 4.84 23.51
CA GLY A 90 6.65 6.29 23.79
C GLY A 90 5.36 6.77 24.46
N ASN A 91 4.20 6.41 23.89
CA ASN A 91 2.90 6.82 24.43
C ASN A 91 2.64 6.28 25.85
N ASN A 92 3.07 5.06 26.17
CA ASN A 92 2.95 4.49 27.51
C ASN A 92 3.91 5.16 28.52
N ALA A 93 5.13 5.51 28.10
CA ALA A 93 6.07 6.26 28.92
C ALA A 93 5.54 7.66 29.26
N THR A 94 4.97 8.38 28.28
CA THR A 94 4.37 9.71 28.49
C THR A 94 3.17 9.67 29.42
N LYS A 95 2.28 8.66 29.31
CA LYS A 95 1.16 8.47 30.24
C LYS A 95 1.63 8.21 31.69
N THR A 96 2.73 7.48 31.85
CA THR A 96 3.31 7.17 33.18
C THR A 96 3.98 8.40 33.81
N GLN A 97 4.51 9.33 33.00
CA GLN A 97 5.02 10.62 33.47
C GLN A 97 3.87 11.58 33.85
N GLN A 98 2.81 11.65 33.05
CA GLN A 98 1.65 12.50 33.35
C GLN A 98 0.93 12.10 34.64
N LYS A 99 0.77 10.80 34.92
CA LYS A 99 0.23 10.34 36.22
C LYS A 99 1.10 10.76 37.40
N ARG A 100 2.42 10.59 37.31
CA ARG A 100 3.36 10.98 38.39
C ARG A 100 3.44 12.49 38.65
N ASN A 101 3.19 13.33 37.64
CA ASN A 101 3.19 14.78 37.81
C ASN A 101 1.83 15.36 38.26
N GLY A 102 0.74 14.58 38.20
CA GLY A 102 -0.59 15.00 38.64
C GLY A 102 -0.95 14.59 40.07
N GLU A 103 -0.12 13.78 40.73
CA GLU A 103 -0.27 13.37 42.15
C GLU A 103 0.56 14.27 43.10
N ARG A 104 0.82 15.52 42.71
CA ARG A 104 1.48 16.54 43.55
C ARG A 104 0.57 17.74 43.77
#